data_AF-A0A417CUY3-F1
#
_entry.id   AF-A0A417CUY3-F1
#
_cell.length_a   1.000
_cell.length_b   1.000
_cell.length_c   1.000
_cell.angle_alpha   90.00
_cell.angle_beta   90.00
_cell.angle_gamma   90.00
#
_symmetry.space_group_name_H-M   'P 1'
#
loop_
_entity.id
_entity.type
_entity.pdbx_description
1 polymer ?
#
loop_
_entity_poly.entity_id
_entity_poly.type
_entity_poly.pdbx_seq_one_letter_code
_entity_poly.pdbx_strand_id
1 'polypeptide(L)'
;MEHRNINTVGTIFNDFLGLYTGERPVGIHELIQKYDRHPVLMGLLSNVDSVIYVDVKKAMYEIYPFYKKYRHRALDDNAWKDIVESAETLEKKWNENLWVRRVILNLVNELDKESQEVQRAAAGGNAENHASKAA
;
A
#
# COMPACT_ATOMS: atom_id res chain seq x y z
N MET A 1 -16.50 5.63 14.43
CA MET A 1 -15.53 6.06 13.41
C MET A 1 -14.18 5.50 13.80
N GLU A 2 -13.81 4.35 13.23
CA GLU A 2 -12.44 3.85 13.38
C GLU A 2 -11.49 4.88 12.76
N HIS A 3 -10.62 5.43 13.60
CA HIS A 3 -9.49 6.22 13.13
C HIS A 3 -8.55 5.25 12.41
N ARG A 4 -8.79 5.00 11.12
CA ARG A 4 -7.84 4.27 10.28
C ARG A 4 -6.52 5.03 10.35
N ASN A 5 -5.51 4.34 10.85
CA ASN A 5 -4.22 4.91 11.15
C ASN A 5 -3.60 5.38 9.81
N ILE A 6 -3.38 6.69 9.66
CA ILE A 6 -2.86 7.37 8.45
C ILE A 6 -1.49 6.79 7.98
N ASN A 7 -0.88 5.89 8.77
CA ASN A 7 0.37 5.20 8.49
C ASN A 7 0.29 3.65 8.54
N THR A 8 -0.89 3.05 8.32
CA THR A 8 -1.08 1.58 8.41
C THR A 8 -0.11 0.81 7.50
N VAL A 9 0.00 1.16 6.22
CA VAL A 9 0.92 0.50 5.26
C VAL A 9 2.39 0.59 5.70
N GLY A 10 2.84 1.77 6.17
CA GLY A 10 4.22 1.94 6.64
C GLY A 10 4.53 1.11 7.89
N THR A 11 3.55 0.95 8.77
CA THR A 11 3.71 0.13 9.99
C THR A 11 3.72 -1.36 9.65
N ILE A 12 2.88 -1.80 8.70
CA ILE A 12 2.89 -3.16 8.14
C ILE A 12 4.28 -3.47 7.55
N PHE A 13 4.84 -2.58 6.75
CA PHE A 13 6.18 -2.77 6.15
C PHE A 13 7.26 -2.95 7.22
N ASN A 14 7.27 -2.09 8.24
CA ASN A 14 8.25 -2.15 9.31
C ASN A 14 8.13 -3.43 10.16
N ASP A 15 6.90 -3.85 10.47
CA ASP A 15 6.68 -5.06 11.25
C ASP A 15 6.99 -6.33 10.46
N PHE A 16 6.63 -6.37 9.17
CA PHE A 16 7.01 -7.46 8.29
C PHE A 16 8.54 -7.55 8.14
N LEU A 17 9.24 -6.43 8.00
CA LEU A 17 10.71 -6.43 7.97
C LEU A 17 11.28 -6.99 9.27
N GLY A 18 10.76 -6.57 10.43
CA GLY A 18 11.19 -7.10 11.73
C GLY A 18 10.94 -8.60 11.88
N LEU A 19 9.82 -9.12 11.36
CA LEU A 19 9.54 -10.55 11.26
C LEU A 19 10.57 -11.24 10.34
N TYR A 20 10.76 -10.72 9.12
CA TYR A 20 11.59 -11.32 8.09
C TYR A 20 13.07 -11.38 8.49
N THR A 21 13.58 -10.35 9.15
CA THR A 21 14.98 -10.28 9.61
C THR A 21 15.21 -11.01 10.93
N GLY A 22 14.14 -11.39 11.64
CA GLY A 22 14.22 -11.91 13.01
C GLY A 22 14.60 -10.85 14.05
N GLU A 23 14.64 -9.56 13.68
CA GLU A 23 14.94 -8.46 14.61
C GLU A 23 13.80 -8.19 15.60
N ARG A 24 12.58 -8.65 15.30
CA ARG A 24 11.42 -8.54 16.20
C ARG A 24 10.84 -9.92 16.52
N PRO A 25 10.58 -10.22 17.80
CA PRO A 25 9.94 -11.47 18.22
C PRO A 25 8.43 -11.38 18.00
N VAL A 26 8.00 -11.26 16.74
CA VAL A 26 6.59 -11.19 16.36
C VAL A 26 6.24 -12.38 15.48
N GLY A 27 5.10 -13.02 15.73
CA GLY A 27 4.63 -14.16 14.95
C GLY A 27 3.78 -13.75 13.74
N ILE A 28 3.72 -14.60 12.71
CA ILE A 28 2.83 -14.39 11.54
C ILE A 28 1.37 -14.27 11.99
N HIS A 29 0.92 -15.12 12.93
CA HIS A 29 -0.45 -15.08 13.44
C HIS A 29 -0.76 -13.76 14.14
N GLU A 30 0.19 -13.25 14.94
CA GLU A 30 0.06 -11.98 15.64
C GLU A 30 -0.05 -10.81 14.67
N LEU A 31 0.75 -10.78 13.60
CA LEU A 31 0.63 -9.76 12.56
C LEU A 31 -0.74 -9.82 11.85
N ILE A 32 -1.21 -11.02 11.52
CA ILE A 32 -2.51 -11.21 10.86
C ILE A 32 -3.64 -10.68 11.75
N GLN A 33 -3.60 -10.92 13.06
CA GLN A 33 -4.58 -10.39 14.01
C GLN A 33 -4.46 -8.87 14.15
N LYS A 34 -3.24 -8.36 14.35
CA LYS A 34 -2.96 -6.93 14.53
C LYS A 34 -3.49 -6.08 13.38
N TYR A 35 -3.35 -6.57 12.16
CA TYR A 35 -3.73 -5.86 10.95
C TYR A 35 -5.03 -6.36 10.32
N ASP A 36 -5.79 -7.19 11.03
CA ASP A 36 -7.05 -7.76 10.54
C ASP A 36 -6.98 -8.25 9.08
N ARG A 37 -5.97 -9.09 8.78
CA ARG A 37 -5.74 -9.62 7.42
C ARG A 37 -5.61 -8.55 6.33
N HIS A 38 -5.06 -7.38 6.66
CA HIS A 38 -4.87 -6.27 5.70
C HIS A 38 -4.25 -6.76 4.36
N PRO A 39 -4.79 -6.37 3.19
CA PRO A 39 -4.34 -6.89 1.89
C PRO A 39 -2.83 -6.74 1.64
N VAL A 40 -2.25 -5.61 2.04
CA VAL A 40 -0.78 -5.40 1.97
C VAL A 40 -0.01 -6.44 2.79
N LEU A 41 -0.42 -6.74 4.02
CA LEU A 41 0.22 -7.77 4.83
C LEU A 41 0.07 -9.15 4.15
N MET A 42 -1.14 -9.47 3.70
CA MET A 42 -1.38 -10.74 3.00
C MET A 42 -0.56 -10.87 1.72
N GLY A 43 -0.32 -9.76 1.02
CA GLY A 43 0.59 -9.68 -0.12
C GLY A 43 2.03 -10.00 0.26
N LEU A 44 2.53 -9.39 1.33
CA LEU A 44 3.89 -9.63 1.84
C LEU A 44 4.10 -11.09 2.29
N LEU A 45 3.07 -11.74 2.82
CA LEU A 45 3.09 -13.14 3.26
C LEU A 45 2.83 -14.17 2.14
N SER A 46 2.50 -13.72 0.93
CA SER A 46 2.18 -14.60 -0.19
C SER A 46 3.41 -14.94 -1.04
N ASN A 47 3.29 -15.87 -2.00
CA ASN A 47 4.32 -16.17 -2.99
C ASN A 47 5.72 -16.43 -2.38
N VAL A 48 5.77 -17.05 -1.19
CA VAL A 48 6.99 -17.24 -0.40
C VAL A 48 8.10 -17.97 -1.15
N ASP A 49 7.75 -18.89 -2.05
CA ASP A 49 8.72 -19.61 -2.88
C ASP A 49 9.48 -18.68 -3.84
N SER A 50 8.90 -17.53 -4.20
CA SER A 50 9.57 -16.53 -5.04
C SER A 50 10.40 -15.54 -4.24
N VAL A 51 10.19 -15.45 -2.93
CA VAL A 51 10.90 -14.52 -2.03
C VAL A 51 12.40 -14.86 -1.97
N ILE A 52 12.75 -16.15 -2.08
CA ILE A 52 14.14 -16.63 -1.99
C ILE A 52 15.06 -16.07 -3.09
N TYR A 53 14.48 -15.52 -4.17
CA TYR A 53 15.20 -14.96 -5.30
C TYR A 53 15.40 -13.44 -5.24
N VAL A 54 14.95 -12.80 -4.15
CA VAL A 54 15.06 -11.35 -3.97
C VAL A 54 15.76 -11.00 -2.68
N ASP A 55 16.54 -9.91 -2.70
CA ASP A 55 16.90 -9.21 -1.48
C ASP A 55 15.67 -8.46 -0.99
N VAL A 56 14.91 -9.09 -0.09
CA VAL A 56 13.64 -8.55 0.46
C VAL A 56 13.83 -7.17 1.06
N LYS A 57 14.91 -6.97 1.83
CA LYS A 57 15.17 -5.70 2.49
C LYS A 57 15.34 -4.60 1.44
N LYS A 58 16.19 -4.84 0.44
CA LYS A 58 16.40 -3.91 -0.67
C LYS A 58 15.12 -3.68 -1.48
N ALA A 59 14.40 -4.74 -1.83
CA ALA A 59 13.14 -4.65 -2.58
C ALA A 59 12.11 -3.78 -1.84
N MET A 60 11.93 -3.99 -0.54
CA MET A 60 11.01 -3.18 0.25
C MET A 60 11.43 -1.71 0.34
N TYR A 61 12.72 -1.42 0.48
CA TYR A 61 13.23 -0.04 0.47
C TYR A 61 13.04 0.67 -0.88
N GLU A 62 12.95 -0.07 -1.98
CA GLU A 62 12.70 0.49 -3.31
C GLU A 62 11.20 0.58 -3.63
N ILE A 63 10.39 -0.37 -3.17
CA ILE A 63 8.94 -0.42 -3.42
C ILE A 63 8.18 0.56 -2.52
N TYR A 64 8.57 0.73 -1.25
CA TYR A 64 7.84 1.61 -0.34
C TYR A 64 7.82 3.10 -0.78
N PRO A 65 8.94 3.68 -1.27
CA PRO A 65 8.93 5.03 -1.86
C PRO A 65 7.94 5.20 -3.03
N PHE A 66 7.71 4.15 -3.83
CA PHE A 66 6.70 4.18 -4.88
C PHE A 66 5.32 4.46 -4.30
N TYR A 67 4.85 3.70 -3.30
CA TYR A 67 3.57 3.98 -2.63
C TYR A 67 3.56 5.36 -1.97
N LYS A 68 4.65 5.72 -1.28
CA LYS A 68 4.75 7.00 -0.56
C LYS A 68 4.59 8.21 -1.47
N LYS A 69 5.00 8.12 -2.74
CA LYS A 69 4.89 9.22 -3.73
C LYS A 69 3.43 9.61 -4.03
N TYR A 70 2.49 8.67 -3.93
CA TYR A 70 1.11 8.86 -4.41
C TYR A 70 0.03 8.80 -3.33
N ARG A 71 0.35 8.33 -2.12
CA ARG A 71 -0.62 8.19 -1.02
C ARG A 71 -1.27 9.51 -0.59
N HIS A 72 -2.45 9.43 0.04
CA HIS A 72 -3.17 10.56 0.67
C HIS A 72 -3.57 11.71 -0.27
N ARG A 73 -3.85 11.42 -1.54
CA ARG A 73 -4.36 12.42 -2.49
C ARG A 73 -5.33 11.79 -3.49
N ALA A 74 -6.19 12.62 -4.07
CA ALA A 74 -6.93 12.23 -5.26
C ALA A 74 -5.96 12.05 -6.43
N LEU A 75 -6.14 10.96 -7.17
CA LEU A 75 -5.32 10.61 -8.34
C LEU A 75 -6.14 10.87 -9.61
N ASP A 76 -5.54 11.63 -10.53
CA ASP A 76 -6.06 11.87 -11.86
C ASP A 76 -5.45 10.88 -12.88
N ASP A 77 -5.89 10.94 -14.13
CA ASP A 77 -5.45 10.03 -15.20
C ASP A 77 -3.93 10.09 -15.43
N ASN A 78 -3.33 11.28 -15.29
CA ASN A 78 -1.88 11.45 -15.43
C ASN A 78 -1.12 10.78 -14.29
N ALA A 79 -1.61 10.92 -13.05
CA ALA A 79 -1.04 10.21 -11.90
C ALA A 79 -1.19 8.69 -12.05
N TRP A 80 -2.34 8.21 -12.55
CA TRP A 80 -2.54 6.78 -12.82
C TRP A 80 -1.59 6.24 -13.88
N LYS A 81 -1.38 6.99 -14.96
CA LYS A 81 -0.39 6.63 -15.98
C LYS A 81 1.02 6.51 -15.39
N ASP A 82 1.46 7.51 -14.61
CA ASP A 82 2.77 7.49 -13.94
C ASP A 82 2.90 6.34 -12.93
N ILE A 83 1.81 5.99 -12.23
CA ILE A 83 1.77 4.82 -11.32
C ILE A 83 1.99 3.52 -12.09
N VAL A 84 1.29 3.32 -13.21
CA VAL A 84 1.42 2.10 -14.03
C VAL A 84 2.83 1.98 -14.60
N GLU A 85 3.38 3.05 -15.17
CA GLU A 85 4.74 3.07 -15.72
C GLU A 85 5.81 2.82 -14.63
N SER A 86 5.63 3.40 -13.44
CA SER A 86 6.52 3.19 -12.30
C SER A 86 6.44 1.76 -11.76
N ALA A 87 5.24 1.18 -11.69
CA ALA A 87 5.02 -0.20 -11.27
C ALA A 87 5.69 -1.18 -12.24
N GLU A 88 5.50 -1.00 -13.55
CA GLU A 88 6.13 -1.82 -14.59
C GLU A 88 7.67 -1.75 -14.52
N THR A 89 8.21 -0.55 -14.29
CA THR A 89 9.66 -0.36 -14.13
C THR A 89 10.20 -1.12 -12.92
N LEU A 90 9.50 -1.07 -11.78
CA LEU A 90 9.89 -1.82 -10.58
C LEU A 90 9.78 -3.34 -10.80
N GLU A 91 8.73 -3.82 -11.43
CA GLU A 91 8.59 -5.25 -11.74
C GLU A 91 9.72 -5.75 -12.64
N LYS A 92 10.03 -5.04 -13.72
CA LYS A 92 11.13 -5.40 -14.64
C LYS A 92 12.48 -5.40 -13.92
N LYS A 93 12.73 -4.41 -13.06
CA LYS A 93 13.97 -4.33 -12.27
C LYS A 93 14.19 -5.56 -11.40
N TRP A 94 13.12 -6.15 -10.89
CA TRP A 94 13.14 -7.35 -10.06
C TRP A 94 12.85 -8.62 -10.86
N ASN A 95 13.16 -8.64 -12.16
CA ASN A 95 12.99 -9.78 -13.07
C ASN A 95 11.59 -10.39 -13.02
N GLU A 96 10.57 -9.54 -12.91
CA GLU A 96 9.17 -9.94 -12.83
C GLU A 96 8.87 -10.92 -11.68
N ASN A 97 9.63 -10.81 -10.58
CA ASN A 97 9.46 -11.66 -9.41
C ASN A 97 8.01 -11.59 -8.87
N LEU A 98 7.41 -12.77 -8.67
CA LEU A 98 6.00 -12.90 -8.29
C LEU A 98 5.66 -12.27 -6.94
N TRP A 99 6.58 -12.30 -5.98
CA TRP A 99 6.40 -11.63 -4.69
C TRP A 99 6.43 -10.11 -4.87
N VAL A 100 7.42 -9.58 -5.60
CA VAL A 100 7.51 -8.14 -5.88
C VAL A 100 6.26 -7.62 -6.60
N ARG A 101 5.83 -8.30 -7.67
CA ARG A 101 4.59 -7.99 -8.41
C ARG A 101 3.38 -7.97 -7.47
N ARG A 102 3.25 -8.97 -6.60
CA ARG A 102 2.12 -9.04 -5.65
C ARG A 102 2.14 -7.91 -4.62
N VAL A 103 3.30 -7.52 -4.12
CA VAL A 103 3.43 -6.38 -3.18
C VAL A 103 3.03 -5.09 -3.88
N ILE A 104 3.54 -4.83 -5.10
CA ILE A 104 3.21 -3.65 -5.90
C ILE A 104 1.70 -3.57 -6.16
N LEU A 105 1.07 -4.66 -6.60
CA LEU A 105 -0.38 -4.69 -6.86
C LEU A 105 -1.22 -4.37 -5.62
N ASN A 106 -0.85 -4.88 -4.46
CA ASN A 106 -1.56 -4.55 -3.22
C ASN A 106 -1.39 -3.08 -2.84
N LEU A 107 -0.21 -2.49 -3.08
CA LEU A 107 -0.01 -1.05 -2.86
C LEU A 107 -0.81 -0.19 -3.83
N VAL A 108 -0.87 -0.56 -5.12
CA VAL A 108 -1.70 0.13 -6.12
C VAL A 108 -3.18 0.10 -5.72
N ASN A 109 -3.67 -1.04 -5.21
CA ASN A 109 -5.02 -1.17 -4.70
C ASN A 109 -5.28 -0.28 -3.47
N GLU A 110 -4.30 -0.10 -2.59
CA GLU A 110 -4.44 0.87 -1.48
C GLU A 110 -4.45 2.31 -1.98
N LEU A 111 -3.64 2.66 -3.00
CA LEU A 111 -3.69 3.99 -3.62
C LEU A 111 -5.05 4.27 -4.25
N ASP A 112 -5.67 3.28 -4.89
CA ASP A 112 -7.01 3.42 -5.48
C ASP A 112 -8.06 3.70 -4.39
N LYS A 113 -8.07 2.90 -3.33
CA LYS A 113 -8.97 3.12 -2.18
C LYS A 113 -8.80 4.50 -1.56
N GLU A 114 -7.55 4.90 -1.27
CA GLU A 114 -7.26 6.22 -0.69
C GLU A 114 -7.72 7.35 -1.62
N SER A 115 -7.46 7.24 -2.93
CA SER A 115 -7.89 8.23 -3.92
C SER A 115 -9.42 8.35 -3.96
N GLN A 116 -10.14 7.22 -3.99
CA GLN A 116 -11.60 7.21 -3.96
C GLN A 116 -12.15 7.83 -2.67
N GLU A 117 -11.53 7.57 -1.53
CA GLU A 117 -11.93 8.15 -0.24
C GLU A 117 -11.73 9.68 -0.24
N VAL A 118 -10.60 10.18 -0.74
CA VAL A 118 -10.35 11.63 -0.87
C VAL A 118 -11.34 12.28 -1.83
N GLN A 119 -11.62 11.66 -2.98
CA GLN A 119 -12.60 12.16 -3.95
C GLN A 119 -14.02 12.18 -3.37
N ARG A 120 -14.44 11.13 -2.65
CA ARG A 120 -15.74 11.08 -1.97
C ARG A 120 -15.85 12.14 -0.89
N ALA A 121 -14.80 12.37 -0.10
CA ALA A 121 -14.78 13.42 0.92
C ALA A 121 -14.91 14.82 0.29
N ALA A 122 -14.23 15.08 -0.83
CA ALA A 122 -14.36 16.33 -1.57
C ALA A 122 -15.77 16.53 -2.15
N ALA A 123 -16.39 15.46 -2.66
CA ALA A 123 -17.76 15.50 -3.18
C ALA A 123 -18.82 15.68 -2.08
N GLY A 124 -18.65 15.02 -0.94
CA GLY A 124 -19.55 15.12 0.23
C GLY A 124 -19.50 16.49 0.90
N GLY A 125 -18.30 17.08 1.05
CA GLY A 125 -18.14 18.44 1.58
C GLY A 125 -18.75 19.52 0.68
N ASN A 126 -18.84 19.28 -0.63
CA ASN A 126 -19.53 20.20 -1.54
C ASN A 126 -21.06 20.15 -1.37
N ALA A 127 -21.66 19.00 -1.07
CA ALA A 127 -23.10 18.87 -0.88
C ALA A 127 -23.61 19.62 0.37
N GLU A 128 -22.89 19.54 1.49
CA GLU A 128 -23.24 20.25 2.73
C GLU A 128 -23.08 21.78 2.59
N ASN A 129 -22.04 22.24 1.88
CA ASN A 129 -21.80 23.66 1.64
C ASN A 129 -22.83 24.31 0.69
N HIS A 130 -23.41 23.55 -0.24
CA HIS A 130 -24.50 24.04 -1.09
C HIS A 130 -25.84 24.11 -0.35
N ALA A 131 -26.13 23.17 0.54
CA ALA A 131 -27.35 23.20 1.36
C ALA A 131 -27.36 24.37 2.35
N SER A 132 -26.21 24.72 2.95
CA SER A 132 -26.12 25.81 3.92
C SER A 132 -26.11 27.23 3.32
N LYS A 133 -25.94 27.37 1.99
CA LYS A 133 -26.00 28.66 1.28
C LYS A 133 -27.37 28.94 0.63
N ALA A 134 -28.31 28.00 0.73
CA ALA A 134 -29.64 28.10 0.14
C ALA A 134 -30.76 28.36 1.18
N ALA A 135 -30.40 28.62 2.43
CA ALA A 135 -31.30 29.01 3.53
C ALA A 135 -30.98 30.44 3.98
#